data_AF-A0A8E0VHE9-F1
#
_entry.id   AF-A0A8E0VHE9-F1
#
_cell.length_a   1.000
_cell.length_b   1.000
_cell.length_c   1.000
_cell.angle_alpha   90.00
_cell.angle_beta   90.00
_cell.angle_gamma   90.00
#
_symmetry.space_group_name_H-M   'P 1'
#
loop_
_entity.id
_entity.type
_entity.pdbx_description
1 polymer ?
#
loop_
_entity_poly.entity_id
_entity_poly.type
_entity_poly.pdbx_seq_one_letter_code
_entity_poly.pdbx_strand_id
1 'polypeptide(L)'
;MEGLGGAEYFARSGVRKYLEDALCGLLTARDKSHCVEPSTYMLNYFWHVRNGTHTTLREYDYISLTPYNRVSFLSSLWKSFQSLMNRIMSSSLKAGQHSEISQTFADLYRIFQFHLFFEG
;
A
#
# COMPACT_ATOMS: atom_id res chain seq x y z
N MET A 1 4.28 29.12 -13.48
CA MET A 1 4.44 28.16 -12.37
C MET A 1 5.85 28.34 -11.84
N GLU A 2 6.03 29.07 -10.75
CA GLU A 2 7.34 29.16 -10.09
C GLU A 2 7.66 27.77 -9.53
N GLY A 3 8.78 27.20 -9.97
CA GLY A 3 9.24 25.91 -9.47
C GLY A 3 9.60 26.04 -8.00
N LEU A 4 8.97 25.21 -7.15
CA LEU A 4 9.37 25.05 -5.76
C LEU A 4 10.88 24.78 -5.71
N GLY A 5 11.61 25.44 -4.82
CA GLY A 5 13.02 25.14 -4.60
C GLY A 5 13.19 23.66 -4.26
N GLY A 6 14.28 23.02 -4.72
CA GLY A 6 14.46 21.56 -4.59
C GLY A 6 14.22 21.03 -3.17
N ALA A 7 14.67 21.77 -2.15
CA ALA A 7 14.43 21.43 -0.75
C ALA A 7 12.94 21.41 -0.35
N GLU A 8 12.17 22.37 -0.85
CA GLU A 8 10.73 22.48 -0.58
C GLU A 8 9.95 21.38 -1.31
N TYR A 9 10.35 21.03 -2.54
CA TYR A 9 9.81 19.88 -3.25
C TYR A 9 10.05 18.57 -2.48
N PHE A 10 11.26 18.34 -1.96
CA PHE A 10 11.54 17.15 -1.14
C PHE A 10 10.72 17.12 0.15
N ALA A 11 10.53 18.25 0.81
CA ALA A 11 9.74 18.34 2.03
C ALA A 11 8.25 18.02 1.79
N ARG A 12 7.67 18.50 0.68
CA ARG A 12 6.25 18.31 0.36
C ARG A 12 5.93 16.97 -0.30
N SER A 13 6.83 16.42 -1.11
CA SER A 13 6.56 15.22 -1.92
C SER A 13 6.76 13.90 -1.17
N GLY A 14 7.51 13.91 -0.06
CA GLY A 14 7.89 12.68 0.65
C GLY A 14 8.91 11.81 -0.11
N VAL A 15 9.44 12.28 -1.25
CA VAL A 15 10.37 11.53 -2.11
C VAL A 15 11.62 11.08 -1.36
N ARG A 16 12.12 11.88 -0.42
CA ARG A 16 13.28 11.50 0.40
C ARG A 16 13.04 10.19 1.16
N LYS A 17 11.86 10.01 1.74
CA LYS A 17 11.50 8.80 2.50
C LYS A 17 11.53 7.56 1.60
N TYR A 18 11.05 7.68 0.37
CA TYR A 18 11.07 6.59 -0.60
C TYR A 18 12.50 6.26 -1.08
N LEU A 19 13.35 7.28 -1.26
CA LEU A 19 14.76 7.07 -1.60
C LEU A 19 15.51 6.36 -0.46
N GLU A 20 15.32 6.81 0.78
CA GLU A 20 15.91 6.18 1.96
C GLU A 20 15.48 4.71 2.09
N ASP A 21 14.17 4.44 1.97
CA ASP A 21 13.64 3.07 2.03
C ASP A 21 14.16 2.18 0.89
N ALA A 22 14.18 2.70 -0.34
CA ALA A 22 14.72 1.97 -1.49
C ALA A 22 16.22 1.66 -1.35
N LEU A 23 17.00 2.60 -0.80
CA LEU A 23 18.42 2.40 -0.54
C LEU A 23 18.66 1.37 0.55
N CYS A 24 17.95 1.45 1.68
CA CYS A 24 18.03 0.46 2.74
C CYS A 24 17.66 -0.95 2.22
N GLY A 25 16.60 -1.04 1.42
CA GLY A 25 16.18 -2.29 0.79
C GLY A 25 17.22 -2.84 -0.19
N LEU A 26 17.81 -1.99 -1.03
CA LEU A 26 18.86 -2.36 -1.97
C LEU A 26 20.11 -2.89 -1.25
N LEU A 27 20.58 -2.19 -0.22
CA LEU A 27 21.75 -2.60 0.55
C LEU A 27 21.50 -3.96 1.23
N THR A 28 20.34 -4.12 1.87
CA THR A 28 19.93 -5.40 2.49
C THR A 28 19.85 -6.53 1.46
N ALA A 29 19.39 -6.25 0.24
CA ALA A 29 19.32 -7.23 -0.83
C ALA A 29 20.74 -7.62 -1.32
N ARG A 30 21.64 -6.65 -1.41
CA ARG A 30 23.04 -6.88 -1.81
C ARG A 30 23.86 -7.63 -0.76
N ASP A 31 23.53 -7.47 0.52
CA ASP A 31 24.11 -8.28 1.60
C ASP A 31 23.77 -9.77 1.45
N LYS A 32 22.61 -10.08 0.84
CA LYS A 32 22.18 -11.46 0.56
C LYS A 32 22.71 -11.99 -0.77
N SER A 33 22.85 -11.12 -1.78
CA SER A 33 23.33 -11.49 -3.11
C SER A 33 23.97 -10.31 -3.83
N HIS A 34 25.24 -10.44 -4.19
CA HIS A 34 25.96 -9.41 -4.93
C HIS A 34 25.47 -9.21 -6.37
N CYS A 35 24.64 -10.12 -6.90
CA CYS A 35 24.07 -10.04 -8.25
C CYS A 35 22.88 -9.07 -8.37
N VAL A 36 22.50 -8.39 -7.28
CA VAL A 36 21.39 -7.42 -7.32
C VAL A 36 21.86 -6.14 -8.01
N GLU A 37 21.36 -5.93 -9.22
CA GLU A 37 21.61 -4.73 -10.02
C GLU A 37 20.85 -3.51 -9.43
N PRO A 38 21.58 -2.44 -9.02
CA PRO A 38 20.96 -1.27 -8.38
C PRO A 38 19.87 -0.59 -9.21
N SER A 39 20.10 -0.44 -10.51
CA SER A 39 19.16 0.22 -11.42
C SER A 39 17.84 -0.53 -11.52
N THR A 40 17.91 -1.85 -11.70
CA THR A 40 16.74 -2.73 -11.75
C THR A 40 15.98 -2.73 -10.43
N TYR A 41 16.69 -2.77 -9.30
CA TYR A 41 16.06 -2.71 -7.99
C TYR A 41 15.29 -1.40 -7.79
N MET A 42 15.94 -0.26 -8.06
CA MET A 42 15.33 1.06 -7.93
C MET A 42 14.12 1.22 -8.84
N LEU A 43 14.23 0.77 -10.10
CA LEU A 43 13.12 0.78 -11.05
C LEU A 43 11.92 -0.01 -10.52
N ASN A 44 12.15 -1.23 -10.04
CA ASN A 44 11.09 -2.08 -9.49
C ASN A 44 10.47 -1.46 -8.23
N TYR A 45 11.29 -0.91 -7.33
CA TYR A 45 10.81 -0.24 -6.14
C TYR A 45 9.86 0.90 -6.48
N PHE A 46 10.26 1.83 -7.37
CA PHE A 46 9.42 2.96 -7.74
C PHE A 46 8.21 2.55 -8.59
N TRP A 47 8.29 1.44 -9.32
CA TRP A 47 7.12 0.83 -9.94
C TRP A 47 6.09 0.39 -8.89
N HIS A 48 6.53 -0.23 -7.79
CA HIS A 48 5.65 -0.59 -6.68
C HIS A 48 5.06 0.62 -5.97
N VAL A 49 5.85 1.68 -5.76
CA VAL A 49 5.36 2.96 -5.20
C VAL A 49 4.27 3.56 -6.09
N ARG A 50 4.53 3.66 -7.39
CA ARG A 50 3.56 4.17 -8.36
C ARG A 50 2.25 3.37 -8.34
N ASN A 51 2.33 2.06 -8.14
CA ASN A 51 1.16 1.18 -8.10
C ASN A 51 0.51 1.05 -6.71
N GLY A 52 1.07 1.68 -5.69
CA GLY A 52 0.58 1.63 -4.31
C GLY A 52 0.73 0.24 -3.65
N THR A 53 1.64 -0.58 -4.15
CA THR A 53 1.88 -1.96 -3.64
C THR A 53 3.07 -2.05 -2.70
N HIS A 54 3.88 -1.00 -2.62
CA HIS A 54 5.06 -0.88 -1.74
C HIS A 54 4.73 -0.93 -0.25
N THR A 55 3.46 -0.81 0.14
CA THR A 55 2.97 -0.92 1.53
C THR A 55 2.57 -2.34 1.92
N THR A 56 2.60 -3.28 0.99
CA THR A 56 2.24 -4.68 1.25
C THR A 56 3.24 -5.32 2.20
N LEU A 57 2.76 -5.96 3.27
CA LEU A 57 3.60 -6.61 4.29
C LEU A 57 4.65 -5.67 4.92
N ARG A 58 4.33 -4.37 5.03
CA ARG A 58 5.18 -3.39 5.71
C ARG A 58 4.67 -3.12 7.12
N GLU A 59 5.58 -2.69 7.98
CA GLU A 59 5.27 -2.27 9.34
C GLU A 59 4.40 -1.01 9.37
N TYR A 60 3.63 -0.85 10.45
CA TYR A 60 2.73 0.28 10.65
C TYR A 60 3.45 1.63 10.53
N ASP A 61 4.65 1.73 11.11
CA ASP A 61 5.45 2.96 11.08
C ASP A 61 5.66 3.42 9.64
N TYR A 62 6.08 2.52 8.75
CA TYR A 62 6.25 2.79 7.33
C TYR A 62 4.93 3.20 6.64
N ILE A 63 3.82 2.54 6.97
CA ILE A 63 2.50 2.85 6.41
C ILE A 63 2.07 4.27 6.81
N SER A 64 2.34 4.68 8.05
CA SER A 64 1.95 5.98 8.58
C SER A 64 2.80 7.15 8.04
N LEU A 65 4.00 6.88 7.50
CA LEU A 65 5.00 7.88 7.12
C LEU A 65 4.53 8.95 6.14
N THR A 66 3.64 8.61 5.20
CA THR A 66 3.11 9.56 4.20
C THR A 66 1.62 9.35 4.00
N PRO A 67 0.87 10.42 3.65
CA PRO A 67 -0.53 10.28 3.26
C PRO A 67 -0.73 9.25 2.13
N TYR A 68 0.18 9.25 1.14
CA TYR A 68 0.12 8.32 0.02
C TYR A 68 0.30 6.85 0.46
N ASN A 69 1.17 6.57 1.43
CA ASN A 69 1.32 5.22 2.00
C ASN A 69 0.03 4.75 2.66
N ARG A 70 -0.61 5.60 3.46
CA ARG A 70 -1.89 5.25 4.11
C ARG A 70 -2.97 4.91 3.09
N VAL A 71 -3.13 5.74 2.06
CA VAL A 71 -4.10 5.49 0.98
C VAL A 71 -3.75 4.21 0.19
N SER A 72 -2.48 3.98 -0.10
CA SER A 72 -2.00 2.79 -0.82
C SER A 72 -2.26 1.50 -0.03
N PHE A 73 -2.00 1.53 1.28
CA PHE A 73 -2.26 0.42 2.19
C PHE A 73 -3.75 0.10 2.25
N LEU A 74 -4.61 1.10 2.52
CA LEU A 74 -6.06 0.92 2.55
C LEU A 74 -6.60 0.41 1.23
N SER A 75 -6.11 0.92 0.09
CA SER A 75 -6.50 0.46 -1.24
C SER A 75 -6.14 -1.02 -1.46
N SER A 76 -4.94 -1.44 -1.04
CA SER A 76 -4.49 -2.83 -1.18
C SER A 76 -5.23 -3.78 -0.23
N LEU A 77 -5.52 -3.31 0.98
CA LEU A 77 -6.29 -4.03 1.97
C LEU A 77 -7.74 -4.24 1.50
N TRP A 78 -8.36 -3.18 0.96
CA TRP A 78 -9.70 -3.24 0.38
C TRP A 78 -9.79 -4.25 -0.77
N LYS A 79 -8.84 -4.21 -1.72
CA LYS A 79 -8.78 -5.18 -2.82
C LYS A 79 -8.65 -6.62 -2.32
N SER A 80 -7.83 -6.83 -1.29
CA SER A 80 -7.65 -8.15 -0.66
C SER A 80 -8.94 -8.64 0.00
N PHE A 81 -9.64 -7.77 0.74
CA PHE A 81 -10.95 -8.09 1.31
C PHE A 81 -11.99 -8.43 0.25
N GLN A 82 -12.10 -7.61 -0.80
CA GLN A 82 -13.04 -7.87 -1.89
C GLN A 82 -12.74 -9.21 -2.59
N SER A 83 -11.46 -9.52 -2.81
CA SER A 83 -11.05 -10.81 -3.39
C SER A 83 -11.41 -12.00 -2.49
N LEU A 84 -11.13 -11.90 -1.19
CA LEU A 84 -11.48 -12.92 -0.21
C LEU A 84 -12.99 -13.14 -0.14
N MET A 85 -13.77 -12.07 -0.12
CA MET A 85 -15.23 -12.13 -0.09
C MET A 85 -15.81 -12.77 -1.35
N ASN A 86 -15.30 -12.42 -2.53
CA ASN A 86 -15.72 -13.06 -3.78
C ASN A 86 -15.46 -14.58 -3.75
N ARG A 87 -14.34 -15.01 -3.16
CA ARG A 87 -14.04 -16.43 -2.96
C ARG A 87 -15.03 -17.08 -1.98
N ILE A 88 -15.27 -16.45 -0.83
CA ILE A 88 -16.20 -16.95 0.19
C ILE A 88 -17.63 -17.05 -0.37
N MET A 89 -18.12 -16.03 -1.06
CA MET A 89 -19.45 -16.07 -1.69
C MET A 89 -19.53 -17.15 -2.77
N SER A 90 -18.49 -17.31 -3.59
CA SER A 90 -18.45 -18.38 -4.59
C SER A 90 -18.47 -19.79 -3.97
N SER A 91 -17.90 -19.96 -2.76
CA SER A 91 -18.02 -21.20 -2.00
C SER A 91 -19.35 -21.33 -1.27
N SER A 92 -19.94 -20.24 -0.77
CA SER A 92 -21.19 -20.26 -0.01
C SER A 92 -22.42 -20.40 -0.91
N LEU A 93 -22.38 -19.89 -2.15
CA LEU A 93 -23.37 -20.19 -3.19
C LEU A 93 -23.45 -21.71 -3.47
N LYS A 94 -22.36 -22.45 -3.26
CA LYS A 94 -22.36 -23.92 -3.32
C LYS A 94 -22.90 -24.59 -2.04
N ALA A 95 -22.99 -23.86 -0.93
CA ALA A 95 -23.31 -24.37 0.41
C ALA A 95 -24.62 -23.84 1.04
N GLY A 96 -25.28 -22.84 0.45
CA GLY A 96 -26.62 -22.38 0.85
C GLY A 96 -26.71 -21.39 2.03
N GLN A 97 -25.64 -20.66 2.41
CA GLN A 97 -25.67 -19.66 3.49
C GLN A 97 -25.41 -18.23 2.99
N HIS A 98 -26.43 -17.37 2.94
CA HIS A 98 -26.37 -16.06 2.27
C HIS A 98 -26.52 -14.81 3.18
N SER A 99 -27.08 -14.93 4.39
CA SER A 99 -27.50 -13.76 5.17
C SER A 99 -26.39 -13.10 6.01
N GLU A 100 -25.53 -13.90 6.65
CA GLU A 100 -24.58 -13.40 7.67
C GLU A 100 -23.35 -12.71 7.04
N ILE A 101 -22.89 -13.19 5.89
CA ILE A 101 -21.70 -12.71 5.17
C ILE A 101 -21.91 -11.29 4.61
N SER A 102 -23.15 -10.92 4.29
CA SER A 102 -23.50 -9.61 3.73
C SER A 102 -23.38 -8.47 4.76
N GLN A 103 -23.71 -8.76 6.03
CA GLN A 103 -23.71 -7.75 7.09
C GLN A 103 -22.29 -7.34 7.51
N THR A 104 -21.39 -8.32 7.69
CA THR A 104 -19.98 -8.08 8.01
C THR A 104 -19.28 -7.24 6.93
N PHE A 105 -19.67 -7.41 5.67
CA PHE A 105 -19.16 -6.62 4.56
C PHE A 105 -19.61 -5.16 4.63
N ALA A 106 -20.88 -4.91 4.95
CA ALA A 106 -21.41 -3.56 5.13
C ALA A 106 -20.72 -2.83 6.29
N ASP A 107 -20.43 -3.53 7.38
CA ASP A 107 -19.76 -2.96 8.56
C ASP A 107 -18.30 -2.60 8.26
N LEU A 108 -17.55 -3.47 7.58
CA LEU A 108 -16.19 -3.16 7.13
C LEU A 108 -16.19 -1.96 6.19
N TYR A 109 -17.11 -1.91 5.22
CA TYR A 109 -17.22 -0.78 4.29
C TYR A 109 -17.45 0.56 5.01
N ARG A 110 -18.29 0.57 6.05
CA ARG A 110 -18.52 1.76 6.89
C ARG A 110 -17.26 2.20 7.63
N ILE A 111 -16.49 1.26 8.19
CA ILE A 111 -15.22 1.54 8.87
C ILE A 111 -14.20 2.15 7.89
N PHE A 112 -14.13 1.61 6.67
CA PHE A 112 -13.25 2.11 5.61
C PHE A 112 -13.65 3.52 5.14
N GLN A 113 -14.94 3.78 4.93
CA GLN A 113 -15.42 5.12 4.56
C GLN A 113 -15.13 6.15 5.66
N PHE A 114 -15.27 5.78 6.93
CA PHE A 114 -14.99 6.69 8.05
C PHE A 114 -13.51 7.13 8.06
N HIS A 115 -12.57 6.18 7.96
CA HIS A 115 -11.14 6.51 8.02
C HIS A 115 -10.61 7.23 6.76
N LEU A 116 -11.20 6.97 5.58
CA LEU A 116 -10.79 7.65 4.35
C LEU A 116 -11.33 9.09 4.23
N PHE A 117 -12.47 9.41 4.87
CA PHE A 117 -13.10 10.72 4.75
C PHE A 117 -12.90 11.65 5.95
N PHE A 118 -12.67 11.14 7.17
CA PHE A 118 -12.64 11.98 8.38
C PHE A 118 -11.25 12.23 8.98
N GLU A 119 -10.20 11.50 8.55
CA GLU A 119 -8.81 11.73 8.99
C GLU A 119 -7.86 12.20 7.86
N GLY A 120 -8.42 12.81 6.81
CA GLY A 120 -7.69 13.38 5.68
C GLY A 120 -7.24 14.82 5.88
#